data_AF-A0A950HB28-F1
#
_entry.id   AF-A0A950HB28-F1
#
_cell.length_a   1.000
_cell.length_b   1.000
_cell.length_c   1.000
_cell.angle_alpha   90.00
_cell.angle_beta   90.00
_cell.angle_gamma   90.00
#
_symmetry.space_group_name_H-M   'P 1'
#
loop_
_entity.id
_entity.type
_entity.pdbx_description
1 polymer ?
#
loop_
_entity_poly.entity_id
_entity_poly.type
_entity_poly.pdbx_seq_one_letter_code
_entity_poly.pdbx_strand_id
1 'polypeptide(L)'
;HLIDGDSFKQIAFLHTGKGAHGLYLSRDAKYLYVSNRGEGSVSLINLATRQVATKWTIPGGGSPDMGGVSQDGKSLWLSGRYNNEVYVLDTSNGSLRARIKVGEQPHGLCVYPQPGRYSLGHTGNMR
;
A
#
# COMPACT_ATOMS: atom_id res chain seq x y z
N HIS A 1 10.74 -8.43 5.17
CA HIS A 1 11.91 -9.22 4.71
C HIS A 1 12.06 -9.06 3.21
N LEU A 2 13.29 -8.98 2.71
CA LEU A 2 13.59 -9.16 1.28
C LEU A 2 14.10 -10.58 1.11
N ILE A 3 13.38 -11.36 0.31
CA ILE A 3 13.68 -12.75 0.03
C ILE A 3 14.09 -12.85 -1.43
N ASP A 4 15.21 -13.50 -1.69
CA ASP A 4 15.59 -13.91 -3.04
C ASP A 4 14.69 -15.07 -3.48
N GLY A 5 14.03 -14.93 -4.63
CA GLY A 5 13.00 -15.87 -5.08
C GLY A 5 13.55 -17.23 -5.52
N ASP A 6 14.79 -17.28 -6.01
CA ASP A 6 15.40 -18.50 -6.54
C ASP A 6 15.98 -19.37 -5.41
N SER A 7 16.62 -18.73 -4.43
CA SER A 7 17.26 -19.42 -3.30
C SER A 7 16.42 -19.49 -2.03
N PHE A 8 15.29 -18.76 -1.98
CA PHE A 8 14.45 -18.57 -0.79
C PHE A 8 15.19 -18.04 0.44
N LYS A 9 16.34 -17.38 0.23
CA LYS A 9 17.13 -16.81 1.31
C LYS A 9 16.70 -15.38 1.60
N GLN A 10 16.67 -15.03 2.87
CA GLN A 10 16.57 -13.63 3.27
C GLN A 10 17.88 -12.91 2.93
N ILE A 11 17.79 -11.90 2.09
CA ILE A 11 18.95 -11.07 1.68
C ILE A 11 19.01 -9.74 2.42
N ALA A 12 17.88 -9.26 2.96
CA ALA A 12 17.82 -8.06 3.79
C ALA A 12 16.53 -7.99 4.62
N PHE A 13 16.50 -7.07 5.57
CA PHE A 13 15.28 -6.64 6.25
C PHE A 13 15.15 -5.12 6.15
N LEU A 14 14.01 -4.63 5.66
CA LEU A 14 13.72 -3.20 5.60
C LEU A 14 12.77 -2.82 6.73
N HIS A 15 13.20 -1.89 7.56
CA HIS A 15 12.39 -1.34 8.64
C HIS A 15 11.40 -0.31 8.08
N THR A 16 10.14 -0.69 7.92
CA THR A 16 9.04 0.22 7.53
C THR A 16 8.44 0.89 8.78
N GLY A 17 7.13 1.07 8.85
CA GLY A 17 6.43 1.45 10.08
C GLY A 17 5.83 0.27 10.84
N LYS A 18 5.31 0.57 12.03
CA LYS A 18 4.69 -0.44 12.92
C LYS A 18 3.47 -1.09 12.27
N GLY A 19 3.44 -2.43 12.29
CA GLY A 19 2.32 -3.21 11.76
C GLY A 19 2.25 -3.17 10.24
N ALA A 20 3.39 -3.32 9.56
CA ALA A 20 3.45 -3.55 8.12
C ALA A 20 2.48 -4.68 7.72
N HIS A 21 1.60 -4.43 6.75
CA HIS A 21 0.50 -5.34 6.46
C HIS A 21 0.24 -5.53 4.95
N GLY A 22 -0.17 -4.47 4.24
CA GLY A 22 -0.42 -4.51 2.79
C GLY A 22 0.79 -4.05 1.98
N LEU A 23 0.98 -4.62 0.79
CA LEU A 23 2.08 -4.33 -0.14
C LEU A 23 1.53 -4.01 -1.53
N TYR A 24 1.86 -2.87 -2.13
CA TYR A 24 1.29 -2.44 -3.43
C TYR A 24 2.34 -1.82 -4.33
N LEU A 25 2.47 -2.31 -5.57
CA LEU A 25 3.37 -1.72 -6.56
C LEU A 25 2.79 -0.43 -7.15
N SER A 26 3.64 0.59 -7.30
CA SER A 26 3.35 1.69 -8.21
C SER A 26 3.22 1.16 -9.65
N ARG A 27 2.41 1.84 -10.47
CA ARG A 27 2.13 1.37 -11.84
C ARG A 27 3.35 1.42 -12.76
N ASP A 28 4.38 2.20 -12.41
CA ASP A 28 5.68 2.23 -13.07
C ASP A 28 6.72 1.30 -12.43
N ALA A 29 6.33 0.49 -11.44
CA ALA A 29 7.18 -0.45 -10.71
C ALA A 29 8.45 0.16 -10.08
N LYS A 30 8.45 1.47 -9.78
CA LYS A 30 9.57 2.13 -9.10
C LYS A 30 9.46 2.03 -7.58
N TYR A 31 8.23 2.00 -7.06
CA TYR A 31 7.97 2.00 -5.62
C TYR A 31 7.06 0.86 -5.21
N LEU A 32 7.31 0.33 -4.01
CA LEU A 32 6.39 -0.53 -3.28
C LEU A 32 5.82 0.26 -2.09
N TYR A 33 4.52 0.49 -2.09
CA TYR A 33 3.78 1.07 -0.96
C TYR A 33 3.52 -0.03 0.07
N VAL A 34 3.85 0.24 1.33
CA VAL A 34 3.66 -0.67 2.46
C VAL A 34 2.78 0.00 3.50
N SER A 35 1.57 -0.52 3.73
CA SER A 35 0.70 0.02 4.77
C SER A 35 1.20 -0.41 6.15
N ASN A 36 1.31 0.55 7.07
CA ASN A 36 1.74 0.34 8.44
C ASN A 36 0.55 0.54 9.37
N ARG A 37 -0.27 -0.50 9.51
CA ARG A 37 -1.57 -0.44 10.19
C ARG A 37 -1.49 0.03 11.63
N GLY A 38 -0.44 -0.37 12.35
CA GLY A 38 -0.25 -0.02 13.75
C GLY A 38 0.33 1.38 13.97
N GLU A 39 0.77 2.05 12.90
CA GLU A 39 1.38 3.38 12.95
C GLU A 39 0.50 4.47 12.32
N GLY A 40 -0.43 4.10 11.44
CA GLY A 40 -1.21 5.08 10.67
C GLY A 40 -0.41 5.72 9.54
N SER A 41 0.51 4.97 8.94
CA SER A 41 1.41 5.46 7.88
C SER A 41 1.54 4.48 6.71
N VAL A 42 2.14 4.94 5.61
CA VAL A 42 2.52 4.15 4.44
C VAL A 42 4.01 4.37 4.16
N SER A 43 4.81 3.31 4.15
CA SER A 43 6.21 3.36 3.74
C SER A 43 6.35 3.16 2.24
N LEU A 44 7.21 3.94 1.59
CA LEU A 44 7.57 3.76 0.18
C LEU A 44 8.96 3.13 0.10
N ILE A 45 9.05 1.95 -0.49
CA ILE A 45 10.32 1.29 -0.78
C ILE A 45 10.67 1.59 -2.24
N ASN A 46 11.83 2.18 -2.49
CA ASN A 46 12.39 2.29 -3.83
C ASN A 46 12.94 0.92 -4.25
N LEU A 47 12.44 0.36 -5.35
CA LEU A 47 12.78 -0.99 -5.78
C LEU A 47 14.17 -1.09 -6.43
N ALA A 48 14.66 0.00 -7.02
CA ALA A 48 16.01 0.02 -7.58
C ALA A 48 17.08 0.01 -6.49
N THR A 49 16.90 0.82 -5.44
CA THR A 49 17.87 0.90 -4.33
C THR A 49 17.60 -0.09 -3.21
N ARG A 50 16.41 -0.71 -3.18
CA ARG A 50 15.94 -1.61 -2.12
C ARG A 50 15.96 -0.93 -0.74
N GLN A 51 15.59 0.35 -0.69
CA GLN A 51 15.58 1.15 0.54
C GLN A 51 14.24 1.84 0.74
N VAL A 52 13.89 2.14 1.99
CA VAL A 52 12.74 2.98 2.31
C VAL A 52 13.07 4.42 1.90
N ALA A 53 12.40 4.90 0.85
CA ALA A 53 12.62 6.22 0.28
C ALA A 53 11.92 7.33 1.08
N THR A 54 10.70 7.05 1.56
CA THR A 54 9.94 7.98 2.38
C THR A 54 8.83 7.26 3.13
N LYS A 55 8.13 7.99 4.00
CA LYS A 55 6.97 7.54 4.76
C LYS A 55 5.90 8.62 4.75
N TRP A 56 4.68 8.23 4.41
CA TRP A 56 3.51 9.10 4.42
C TRP A 56 2.67 8.83 5.66
N THR A 57 2.35 9.85 6.43
CA THR A 57 1.48 9.74 7.60
C THR A 57 0.06 10.15 7.24
N ILE A 58 -0.93 9.40 7.68
CA ILE A 58 -2.34 9.79 7.53
C ILE A 58 -2.65 10.89 8.56
N PRO A 59 -3.07 12.10 8.14
CA PRO A 59 -3.41 13.18 9.07
C PRO A 59 -4.50 12.77 10.07
N GLY A 60 -4.29 13.09 11.35
CA GLY A 60 -5.17 12.64 12.44
C GLY A 60 -5.07 11.14 12.74
N GLY A 61 -4.03 10.46 12.26
CA GLY A 61 -3.80 9.03 12.44
C GLY A 61 -4.73 8.16 11.58
N GLY A 62 -4.59 6.85 11.71
CA GLY A 62 -5.40 5.88 11.00
C GLY A 62 -4.88 4.46 11.19
N SER A 63 -5.51 3.51 10.49
CA SER A 63 -5.14 2.09 10.53
C SER A 63 -5.12 1.48 9.12
N PRO A 64 -4.27 2.01 8.22
CA PRO A 64 -4.22 1.55 6.83
C PRO A 64 -3.89 0.07 6.79
N ASP A 65 -4.78 -0.73 6.19
CA ASP A 65 -4.70 -2.18 6.09
C ASP A 65 -4.55 -2.57 4.61
N MET A 66 -5.48 -3.32 4.01
CA MET A 66 -5.39 -3.72 2.61
C MET A 66 -6.19 -2.80 1.67
N GLY A 67 -5.79 -2.76 0.40
CA GLY A 67 -6.53 -2.10 -0.67
C GLY A 67 -5.87 -2.24 -2.03
N GLY A 68 -5.63 -1.13 -2.74
CA GLY A 68 -5.04 -1.16 -4.08
C GLY A 68 -4.73 0.21 -4.67
N VAL A 69 -3.99 0.20 -5.79
CA VAL A 69 -3.63 1.41 -6.56
C VAL A 69 -4.59 1.56 -7.73
N SER A 70 -5.00 2.79 -8.07
CA SER A 70 -5.85 3.04 -9.26
C SER A 70 -5.15 2.65 -10.56
N GLN A 71 -5.93 2.45 -11.63
CA GLN A 71 -5.41 2.08 -12.95
C GLN A 71 -4.42 3.12 -13.48
N ASP A 72 -4.72 4.40 -13.32
CA ASP A 72 -3.85 5.52 -13.71
C ASP A 72 -2.65 5.73 -12.77
N GLY A 73 -2.58 4.97 -11.67
CA GLY A 73 -1.52 5.04 -10.68
C GLY A 73 -1.55 6.29 -9.79
N LYS A 74 -2.56 7.16 -9.88
CA LYS A 74 -2.59 8.47 -9.18
C LYS A 74 -3.16 8.40 -7.77
N SER A 75 -3.79 7.29 -7.39
CA SER A 75 -4.39 7.13 -6.06
C SER A 75 -4.12 5.76 -5.46
N LEU A 76 -3.84 5.75 -4.16
CA LEU A 76 -3.72 4.57 -3.32
C LEU A 76 -4.93 4.52 -2.39
N TRP A 77 -5.72 3.45 -2.50
CA TRP A 77 -6.92 3.22 -1.71
C TRP A 77 -6.62 2.17 -0.65
N LEU A 78 -6.90 2.46 0.61
CA LEU A 78 -6.61 1.58 1.74
C LEU A 78 -7.81 1.54 2.69
N SER A 79 -8.17 0.37 3.19
CA SER A 79 -9.12 0.29 4.30
C SER A 79 -8.46 0.78 5.60
N GLY A 80 -9.24 1.43 6.45
CA GLY A 80 -8.89 1.79 7.82
C GLY A 80 -9.54 0.84 8.81
N ARG A 81 -8.89 -0.30 9.07
CA ARG A 81 -9.49 -1.43 9.80
C ARG A 81 -10.00 -1.05 11.18
N TYR A 82 -9.22 -0.33 11.96
CA TYR A 82 -9.60 0.05 13.33
C TYR A 82 -10.34 1.38 13.39
N ASN A 83 -10.54 2.04 12.25
CA ASN A 83 -11.18 3.35 12.17
C ASN A 83 -12.52 3.34 11.42
N ASN A 84 -12.94 2.19 10.88
CA ASN A 84 -14.17 2.02 10.11
C ASN A 84 -14.22 2.99 8.91
N GLU A 85 -13.10 3.05 8.19
CA GLU A 85 -12.85 4.05 7.15
C GLU A 85 -12.25 3.44 5.88
N VAL A 86 -12.27 4.23 4.80
CA VAL A 86 -11.41 4.07 3.62
C VAL A 86 -10.60 5.35 3.44
N TYR A 87 -9.32 5.21 3.17
CA TYR A 87 -8.39 6.28 2.87
C TYR A 87 -8.08 6.31 1.38
N VAL A 88 -8.08 7.50 0.78
CA VAL A 88 -7.61 7.72 -0.58
C VAL A 88 -6.41 8.66 -0.52
N LEU A 89 -5.23 8.18 -0.86
CA LEU A 89 -3.99 8.95 -0.87
C LEU A 89 -3.57 9.27 -2.30
N ASP A 90 -3.04 10.46 -2.52
CA ASP A 90 -2.34 10.84 -3.74
C ASP A 90 -0.98 10.15 -3.81
N THR A 91 -0.68 9.43 -4.88
CA THR A 91 0.58 8.67 -5.00
C THR A 91 1.79 9.52 -5.37
N SER A 92 1.59 10.76 -5.82
CA SER A 92 2.69 11.67 -6.17
C SER A 92 3.33 12.32 -4.95
N ASN A 93 2.57 12.52 -3.88
CA ASN A 93 3.03 13.26 -2.70
C ASN A 93 2.55 12.67 -1.35
N GLY A 94 1.71 11.64 -1.36
CA GLY A 94 1.19 11.00 -0.15
C GLY A 94 0.07 11.74 0.56
N SER A 95 -0.44 12.84 -0.01
CA SER A 95 -1.51 13.62 0.61
C SER A 95 -2.82 12.84 0.69
N LEU A 96 -3.52 12.98 1.81
CA LEU A 96 -4.84 12.37 1.99
C LEU A 96 -5.88 13.17 1.20
N ARG A 97 -6.45 12.55 0.17
CA ARG A 97 -7.51 13.14 -0.67
C ARG A 97 -8.91 12.92 -0.10
N ALA A 98 -9.14 11.78 0.55
CA ALA A 98 -10.44 11.48 1.15
C ALA A 98 -10.33 10.51 2.33
N ARG A 99 -11.30 10.65 3.25
CA ARG A 99 -11.56 9.77 4.39
C ARG A 99 -13.04 9.43 4.39
N ILE A 100 -13.37 8.19 4.04
CA ILE A 100 -14.76 7.76 3.77
C ILE A 100 -15.19 6.82 4.90
N LYS A 101 -16.28 7.13 5.59
CA LYS A 101 -16.82 6.24 6.62
C LYS A 101 -17.46 5.01 5.98
N VAL A 102 -17.22 3.85 6.60
CA VAL A 102 -17.79 2.56 6.19
C VAL A 102 -18.18 1.76 7.45
N GLY A 103 -18.63 0.52 7.25
CA GLY A 103 -18.94 -0.40 8.34
C GLY A 103 -17.71 -0.81 9.16
N GLU A 104 -17.92 -1.69 10.12
CA GLU A 104 -16.87 -2.08 11.06
C GLU A 104 -15.78 -2.92 10.42
N GLN A 105 -14.54 -2.65 10.82
CA GLN A 105 -13.37 -3.46 10.48
C GLN A 105 -13.19 -3.80 9.00
N PRO A 106 -13.27 -2.81 8.09
CA PRO A 106 -13.01 -3.06 6.67
C PRO A 106 -11.59 -3.62 6.52
N HIS A 107 -11.44 -4.66 5.71
CA HIS A 107 -10.17 -5.37 5.57
C HIS A 107 -9.58 -5.26 4.18
N GLY A 108 -10.22 -5.83 3.16
CA GLY A 108 -9.76 -5.77 1.77
C GLY A 108 -10.62 -4.81 0.95
N LEU A 109 -9.98 -4.03 0.08
CA LEU A 109 -10.67 -3.24 -0.95
C LEU A 109 -10.28 -3.74 -2.33
N CYS A 110 -11.27 -3.85 -3.22
CA CYS A 110 -11.04 -4.02 -4.64
C CYS A 110 -11.16 -2.65 -5.32
N VAL A 111 -10.07 -2.17 -5.92
CA VAL A 111 -10.11 -0.97 -6.78
C VAL A 111 -10.38 -1.43 -8.21
N TYR A 112 -11.41 -0.89 -8.87
CA TYR A 112 -11.76 -1.26 -10.24
C TYR A 112 -11.73 -0.03 -11.15
N PRO A 113 -11.24 -0.14 -12.39
CA PRO A 113 -10.61 -1.33 -13.00
C PRO A 113 -9.19 -1.60 -12.48
N GLN A 114 -8.78 -2.87 -12.52
CA GLN A 114 -7.38 -3.27 -12.38
C GLN A 114 -6.70 -3.27 -13.76
N PRO A 115 -5.38 -3.01 -13.87
CA PRO A 115 -4.67 -3.22 -15.12
C PRO A 115 -4.74 -4.69 -15.55
N GLY A 116 -4.96 -4.90 -16.84
CA GLY A 116 -5.16 -6.22 -17.42
C GLY A 116 -6.63 -6.65 -17.46
N ARG A 117 -6.88 -7.81 -18.08
CA ARG A 117 -8.23 -8.33 -18.33
C ARG A 117 -8.86 -9.01 -17.10
N TYR A 118 -8.05 -9.45 -16.14
CA TYR A 118 -8.48 -10.25 -15.00
C TYR A 118 -7.98 -9.66 -13.69
N SER A 119 -8.86 -9.62 -12.68
CA SER A 119 -8.48 -9.26 -11.31
C SER A 119 -7.90 -10.50 -10.62
N LEU A 120 -6.61 -10.47 -10.28
CA LEU A 120 -5.93 -11.56 -9.56
C LEU A 120 -5.92 -11.34 -8.04
N GLY A 121 -6.77 -10.44 -7.54
CA GLY A 121 -6.78 -10.04 -6.14
C GLY A 121 -5.79 -8.91 -5.85
N HIS A 122 -5.30 -8.89 -4.61
CA HIS A 122 -4.78 -7.70 -3.92
C HIS A 122 -3.50 -7.08 -4.51
N THR A 123 -2.71 -7.80 -5.32
CA THR A 123 -1.33 -7.39 -5.64
C THR A 123 -0.84 -7.82 -7.03
N GLY A 124 -1.68 -7.71 -8.06
CA GLY A 124 -1.25 -7.93 -9.44
C GLY A 124 -0.67 -6.67 -10.09
N ASN A 125 0.62 -6.68 -10.45
CA ASN A 125 1.14 -5.81 -11.52
C ASN A 125 1.40 -6.71 -12.73
N MET A 126 0.68 -6.48 -13.83
CA MET A 126 0.81 -7.27 -15.06
C MET A 126 1.32 -6.34 -16.16
N ARG A 127 2.65 -6.23 -16.25
CA ARG A 127 3.37 -5.91 -17.47
C ARG A 127 4.47 -6.94 -17.64
#